data_AF-A0A925NQP1-F1
#
_entry.id   AF-A0A925NQP1-F1
#
_cell.length_a   1.000
_cell.length_b   1.000
_cell.length_c   1.000
_cell.angle_alpha   90.00
_cell.angle_beta   90.00
_cell.angle_gamma   90.00
#
_symmetry.space_group_name_H-M   'P 1'
#
loop_
_entity.id
_entity.type
_entity.pdbx_description
1 polymer ?
#
loop_
_entity_poly.entity_id
_entity_poly.type
_entity_poly.pdbx_seq_one_letter_code
_entity_poly.pdbx_strand_id
1 'polypeptide(L)'
;MRSALIIALVAGVAVICLQAAPATSPFSFHWKPDSSGSGHVAVEVSGVNSAGLQILRKPGWTQVQWQKLLSVFADQGDLATDLNLPPMLGRYRVEAGAIRFDPRFPLAPGIRYRAVFRPGLIPNFSHSTNESVASVYRLPDRPATTPTFVAQVYPSGDAVPENLLKFYLHFSAPMSRGHIYDHIHLFGDAGREIELPFLEIDEELWNAEMTRLTLFIDPGRIKRGVRPLEEIGPSLEAGKSYTLVLEREWRDSAGQLLKETYKKTFRVDPPDRNALDPAKWTVTSPKPGTREPLVLKFSKPMDHALAQRVIQVTRENVEEVKGRISLTDHERQWVFVPDSGWKLGPHQVVVARTIEDLAGNNIGKPFEVDLFEKVDKKLITSAV
;
A
#
# COMPACT_ATOMS: atom_id res chain seq x y z
N MET A 1 58.84 -73.34 9.80
CA MET A 1 59.55 -72.70 10.93
C MET A 1 58.60 -71.75 11.62
N ARG A 2 58.65 -71.76 12.95
CA ARG A 2 57.66 -71.26 13.89
C ARG A 2 57.46 -69.74 13.85
N SER A 3 56.20 -69.37 14.03
CA SER A 3 55.64 -68.03 14.22
C SER A 3 56.31 -67.26 15.37
N ALA A 4 56.59 -65.97 15.14
CA ALA A 4 56.87 -64.99 16.18
C ALA A 4 55.93 -63.80 15.96
N LEU A 5 54.95 -63.66 16.83
CA LEU A 5 53.99 -62.56 16.89
C LEU A 5 54.65 -61.44 17.70
N ILE A 6 55.07 -60.35 17.04
CA ILE A 6 55.56 -59.15 17.71
C ILE A 6 54.34 -58.27 18.04
N ILE A 7 54.04 -58.15 19.33
CA ILE A 7 53.06 -57.21 19.86
C ILE A 7 53.75 -55.84 19.96
N ALA A 8 53.40 -54.92 19.07
CA ALA A 8 53.79 -53.52 19.20
C ALA A 8 52.76 -52.77 20.06
N LEU A 9 53.15 -52.44 21.28
CA LEU A 9 52.40 -51.60 22.21
C LEU A 9 52.50 -50.13 21.74
N VAL A 10 51.46 -49.61 21.09
CA VAL A 10 51.37 -48.18 20.78
C VAL A 10 50.85 -47.44 22.01
N ALA A 11 51.73 -46.74 22.72
CA ALA A 11 51.38 -45.83 23.79
C ALA A 11 50.69 -44.59 23.19
N GLY A 12 49.36 -44.55 23.25
CA GLY A 12 48.58 -43.36 22.93
C GLY A 12 48.71 -42.32 24.04
N VAL A 13 49.38 -41.21 23.74
CA VAL A 13 49.31 -40.00 24.57
C VAL A 13 47.93 -39.39 24.36
N ALA A 14 47.03 -39.61 25.33
CA ALA A 14 45.76 -38.90 25.39
C ALA A 14 46.04 -37.43 25.74
N VAL A 15 45.97 -36.55 24.75
CA VAL A 15 45.87 -35.11 25.00
C VAL A 15 44.48 -34.88 25.58
N ILE A 16 44.41 -34.81 26.91
CA ILE A 16 43.23 -34.35 27.62
C ILE A 16 43.14 -32.85 27.35
N CYS A 17 42.43 -32.47 26.29
CA CYS A 17 41.89 -31.13 26.18
C CYS A 17 40.89 -30.96 27.33
N LEU A 18 41.30 -30.27 28.41
CA LEU A 18 40.35 -29.67 29.33
C LEU A 18 39.52 -28.67 28.52
N GLN A 19 38.36 -29.10 28.05
CA GLN A 19 37.30 -28.17 27.67
C GLN A 19 36.88 -27.46 28.96
N ALA A 20 37.33 -26.22 29.13
CA ALA A 20 36.74 -25.33 30.11
C ALA A 20 35.25 -25.23 29.79
N ALA A 21 34.39 -25.58 30.74
CA ALA A 21 32.97 -25.31 30.64
C ALA A 21 32.80 -23.79 30.37
N PRO A 22 31.93 -23.38 29.43
CA PRO A 22 31.70 -21.95 29.20
C PRO A 22 31.26 -21.35 30.53
N ALA A 23 32.00 -20.35 31.01
CA ALA A 23 31.60 -19.60 32.18
C ALA A 23 30.20 -19.03 31.89
N THR A 24 29.19 -19.53 32.59
CA THR A 24 27.82 -19.05 32.44
C THR A 24 27.81 -17.60 32.93
N SER A 25 27.78 -16.66 31.99
CA SER A 25 27.59 -15.24 32.32
C SER A 25 26.33 -15.11 33.17
N PRO A 26 26.38 -14.37 34.31
CA PRO A 26 25.19 -14.12 35.12
C PRO A 26 24.18 -13.22 34.41
N PHE A 27 24.59 -12.57 33.32
CA PHE A 27 23.74 -11.68 32.53
C PHE A 27 22.99 -12.44 31.45
N SER A 28 21.68 -12.20 31.36
CA SER A 28 20.81 -12.78 30.35
C SER A 28 20.16 -11.68 29.51
N PHE A 29 20.09 -11.89 28.20
CA PHE A 29 19.41 -11.01 27.27
C PHE A 29 18.02 -11.55 26.93
N HIS A 30 17.02 -10.69 26.95
CA HIS A 30 15.69 -10.98 26.46
C HIS A 30 15.27 -9.96 25.40
N TRP A 31 15.01 -10.45 24.20
CA TRP A 31 14.41 -9.67 23.13
C TRP A 31 12.91 -9.82 23.25
N LYS A 32 12.20 -8.71 23.43
CA LYS A 32 10.76 -8.65 23.73
C LYS A 32 10.02 -7.98 22.59
N PRO A 33 9.56 -8.73 21.57
CA PRO A 33 8.68 -8.19 20.54
C PRO A 33 7.37 -7.72 21.18
N ASP A 34 6.84 -6.61 20.69
CA ASP A 34 5.47 -6.22 21.02
C ASP A 34 4.47 -7.18 20.34
N SER A 35 3.43 -7.53 21.08
CA SER A 35 2.28 -8.33 20.63
C SER A 35 1.51 -7.73 19.45
N SER A 36 1.67 -6.44 19.16
CA SER A 36 1.01 -5.75 18.04
C SER A 36 1.56 -6.12 16.65
N GLY A 37 2.71 -6.80 16.56
CA GLY A 37 3.35 -7.09 15.26
C GLY A 37 3.96 -5.87 14.56
N SER A 38 4.07 -4.73 15.26
CA SER A 38 4.63 -3.46 14.76
C SER A 38 6.13 -3.51 14.43
N GLY A 39 6.83 -4.60 14.76
CA GLY A 39 8.27 -4.72 14.61
C GLY A 39 9.06 -4.03 15.75
N HIS A 40 8.40 -3.42 16.73
CA HIS A 40 9.06 -2.94 17.94
C HIS A 40 9.50 -4.12 18.81
N VAL A 41 10.80 -4.22 19.07
CA VAL A 41 11.40 -5.23 19.93
C VAL A 41 12.29 -4.53 20.94
N ALA A 42 11.94 -4.63 22.22
CA ALA A 42 12.79 -4.12 23.29
C ALA A 42 13.88 -5.12 23.67
N VAL A 43 15.00 -4.62 24.17
CA VAL A 43 16.13 -5.43 24.65
C VAL A 43 16.22 -5.27 26.15
N GLU A 44 16.13 -6.37 26.89
CA GLU A 44 16.27 -6.40 28.34
C GLU A 44 17.53 -7.18 28.73
N VAL A 45 18.32 -6.61 29.63
CA VAL A 45 19.47 -7.27 30.26
C VAL A 45 19.18 -7.46 31.74
N SER A 46 19.06 -8.72 32.15
CA SER A 46 18.88 -9.14 33.54
C SER A 46 20.19 -9.69 34.13
N GLY A 47 20.24 -9.89 35.44
CA GLY A 47 21.43 -10.42 36.14
C GLY A 47 22.35 -9.36 36.76
N VAL A 48 22.05 -8.08 36.59
CA VAL A 48 22.68 -6.99 37.35
C VAL A 48 22.10 -7.00 38.77
N ASN A 49 22.97 -7.11 39.78
CA ASN A 49 22.53 -7.13 41.17
C ASN A 49 21.86 -5.81 41.61
N SER A 50 21.15 -5.83 42.73
CA SER A 50 20.39 -4.68 43.23
C SER A 50 21.24 -3.42 43.42
N ALA A 51 22.50 -3.55 43.85
CA ALA A 51 23.38 -2.41 44.03
C ALA A 51 23.71 -1.71 42.70
N GLY A 52 24.04 -2.49 41.65
CA GLY A 52 24.27 -1.96 40.31
C GLY A 52 23.01 -1.30 39.72
N LEU A 53 21.84 -1.92 39.88
CA LEU A 53 20.58 -1.34 39.40
C LEU A 53 20.22 -0.03 40.12
N GLN A 54 20.52 0.11 41.41
CA GLN A 54 20.31 1.37 42.14
C GLN A 54 21.20 2.50 41.62
N ILE A 55 22.43 2.19 41.20
CA ILE A 55 23.33 3.17 40.59
C ILE A 55 22.78 3.65 39.24
N LEU A 56 22.25 2.72 38.45
CA LEU A 56 21.67 2.99 37.13
C LEU A 56 20.32 3.73 37.18
N ARG A 57 19.59 3.63 38.29
CA ARG A 57 18.34 4.39 38.53
C ARG A 57 18.58 5.86 38.90
N LYS A 58 19.79 6.22 39.35
CA LYS A 58 20.08 7.60 39.72
C LYS A 58 20.00 8.50 38.49
N PRO A 59 19.35 9.67 38.58
CA PRO A 59 19.38 10.64 37.50
C PRO A 59 20.82 11.11 37.25
N GLY A 60 21.18 11.36 35.99
CA GLY A 60 22.51 11.86 35.61
C GLY A 60 23.28 11.01 34.57
N TRP A 61 22.78 9.83 34.21
CA TRP A 61 23.31 9.08 33.08
C TRP A 61 22.93 9.74 31.76
N THR A 62 23.93 10.15 30.99
CA THR A 62 23.75 10.69 29.63
C THR A 62 23.42 9.58 28.63
N GLN A 63 22.80 9.95 27.51
CA GLN A 63 22.51 9.02 26.40
C GLN A 63 23.77 8.28 25.93
N VAL A 64 24.91 8.97 25.87
CA VAL A 64 26.20 8.40 25.45
C VAL A 64 26.70 7.36 26.45
N GLN A 65 26.55 7.61 27.76
CA GLN A 65 26.93 6.63 28.79
C GLN A 65 26.05 5.38 28.71
N TRP A 66 24.75 5.55 28.52
CA TRP A 66 23.83 4.43 28.30
C TRP A 66 24.18 3.62 27.06
N GLN A 67 24.43 4.28 25.93
CA GLN A 67 24.82 3.61 24.68
C GLN A 67 26.16 2.86 24.79
N LYS A 68 27.10 3.34 25.62
CA LYS A 68 28.34 2.61 25.91
C LYS A 68 28.10 1.39 26.79
N LEU A 69 27.23 1.52 27.80
CA LEU A 69 26.87 0.46 28.74
C LEU A 69 26.10 -0.69 28.05
N LEU A 70 25.07 -0.34 27.27
CA LEU A 70 24.26 -1.27 26.48
C LEU A 70 24.14 -0.72 25.05
N SER A 71 24.88 -1.30 24.13
CA SER A 71 24.86 -0.91 22.71
C SER A 71 23.99 -1.89 21.92
N VAL A 72 23.16 -1.41 20.99
CA VAL A 72 22.44 -2.27 20.04
C VAL A 72 22.80 -1.83 18.62
N PHE A 73 23.19 -2.78 17.77
CA PHE A 73 23.59 -2.53 16.39
C PHE A 73 22.70 -3.35 15.44
N ALA A 74 22.43 -2.83 14.25
CA ALA A 74 21.99 -3.66 13.13
C ALA A 74 23.23 -4.38 12.60
N ASP A 75 23.23 -5.71 12.66
CA ASP A 75 24.32 -6.60 12.26
C ASP A 75 24.02 -7.08 10.83
N GLN A 76 24.77 -6.55 9.86
CA GLN A 76 24.56 -6.88 8.44
C GLN A 76 25.39 -8.09 7.99
N GLY A 77 26.27 -8.62 8.84
CA GLY A 77 27.01 -9.84 8.57
C GLY A 77 28.30 -9.70 7.80
N ASP A 78 28.77 -8.47 7.63
CA ASP A 78 30.10 -8.16 7.12
C ASP A 78 30.90 -7.49 8.24
N LEU A 79 31.97 -8.18 8.67
CA LEU A 79 32.83 -7.78 9.78
C LEU A 79 33.45 -6.39 9.58
N ALA A 80 33.67 -5.94 8.34
CA ALA A 80 34.28 -4.64 8.05
C ALA A 80 33.29 -3.48 8.21
N THR A 81 32.01 -3.68 7.88
CA THR A 81 30.95 -2.67 8.02
C THR A 81 30.39 -2.65 9.45
N ASP A 82 30.27 -3.80 10.11
CA ASP A 82 29.72 -3.93 11.47
C ASP A 82 30.58 -3.27 12.57
N LEU A 83 31.87 -3.02 12.31
CA LEU A 83 32.80 -2.32 13.22
C LEU A 83 32.56 -0.79 13.28
N ASN A 84 31.98 -0.19 12.24
CA ASN A 84 31.83 1.26 12.09
C ASN A 84 30.38 1.76 12.23
N LEU A 85 29.42 0.88 12.50
CA LEU A 85 28.02 1.28 12.66
C LEU A 85 27.80 1.96 14.02
N PRO A 86 27.14 3.14 14.06
CA PRO A 86 26.74 3.74 15.33
C PRO A 86 25.68 2.87 16.03
N PRO A 87 25.67 2.84 17.38
CA PRO A 87 24.61 2.16 18.11
C PRO A 87 23.26 2.81 17.83
N MET A 88 22.22 1.98 17.73
CA MET A 88 20.84 2.40 17.52
C MET A 88 20.40 3.44 18.56
N LEU A 89 19.58 4.38 18.10
CA LEU A 89 18.93 5.35 18.97
C LEU A 89 17.72 4.72 19.64
N GLY A 90 17.51 5.08 20.90
CA GLY A 90 16.40 4.57 21.70
C GLY A 90 16.42 5.11 23.12
N ARG A 91 15.49 4.64 23.94
CA ARG A 91 15.33 5.03 25.34
C ARG A 91 15.83 3.91 26.24
N TYR A 92 16.53 4.28 27.30
CA TYR A 92 17.04 3.35 28.32
C TYR A 92 16.29 3.56 29.62
N ARG A 93 15.94 2.46 30.30
CA ARG A 93 15.26 2.48 31.60
C ARG A 93 15.74 1.33 32.47
N VAL A 94 15.57 1.46 33.77
CA VAL A 94 15.78 0.37 34.72
C VAL A 94 14.43 -0.02 35.32
N GLU A 95 13.86 -1.12 34.85
CA GLU A 95 12.52 -1.58 35.20
C GLU A 95 12.53 -3.08 35.44
N ALA A 96 11.67 -3.57 36.34
CA ALA A 96 11.51 -5.00 36.64
C ALA A 96 12.82 -5.79 36.93
N GLY A 97 13.85 -5.13 37.48
CA GLY A 97 15.13 -5.78 37.78
C GLY A 97 16.08 -5.92 36.57
N ALA A 98 15.79 -5.24 35.46
CA ALA A 98 16.59 -5.29 34.24
C ALA A 98 16.91 -3.87 33.73
N ILE A 99 17.96 -3.79 32.91
CA ILE A 99 18.20 -2.64 32.03
C ILE A 99 17.41 -2.89 30.76
N ARG A 100 16.49 -1.99 30.41
CA ARG A 100 15.66 -2.07 29.21
C ARG A 100 16.06 -0.99 28.21
N PHE A 101 16.22 -1.38 26.95
CA PHE A 101 16.38 -0.50 25.80
C PHE A 101 15.17 -0.63 24.86
N ASP A 102 14.49 0.49 24.63
CA ASP A 102 13.41 0.61 23.64
C ASP A 102 13.97 1.34 22.39
N PRO A 103 14.15 0.66 21.24
CA PRO A 103 14.57 1.30 20.00
C PRO A 103 13.61 2.41 19.58
N ARG A 104 14.14 3.51 19.04
CA ARG A 104 13.33 4.62 18.52
C ARG A 104 12.50 4.19 17.30
N PHE A 105 13.02 3.27 16.50
CA PHE A 105 12.39 2.76 15.28
C PHE A 105 12.22 1.24 15.37
N PRO A 106 11.18 0.67 14.74
CA PRO A 106 11.00 -0.78 14.61
C PRO A 106 12.23 -1.47 14.02
N LEU A 107 12.44 -2.73 14.39
CA LEU A 107 13.42 -3.59 13.74
C LEU A 107 12.87 -4.03 12.38
N ALA A 108 13.75 -4.10 11.38
CA ALA A 108 13.41 -4.59 10.06
C ALA A 108 13.34 -6.13 10.06
N PRO A 109 12.28 -6.74 9.50
CA PRO A 109 12.19 -8.19 9.32
C PRO A 109 13.39 -8.73 8.55
N GLY A 110 13.89 -9.92 8.93
CA GLY A 110 15.01 -10.58 8.28
C GLY A 110 16.40 -10.03 8.62
N ILE A 111 16.48 -8.88 9.31
CA ILE A 111 17.75 -8.28 9.73
C ILE A 111 18.20 -8.86 11.07
N ARG A 112 19.53 -9.08 11.22
CA ARG A 112 20.14 -9.45 12.50
C ARG A 112 20.50 -8.20 13.29
N TYR A 113 20.39 -8.30 14.60
CA TYR A 113 20.70 -7.24 15.55
C TYR A 113 21.59 -7.80 16.64
N ARG A 114 22.60 -7.03 17.04
CA ARG A 114 23.55 -7.41 18.08
C ARG A 114 23.48 -6.43 19.23
N ALA A 115 23.08 -6.92 20.40
CA ALA A 115 23.16 -6.18 21.66
C ALA A 115 24.46 -6.53 22.38
N VAL A 116 25.16 -5.53 22.92
CA VAL A 116 26.41 -5.68 23.68
C VAL A 116 26.27 -4.96 25.01
N PHE A 117 26.40 -5.70 26.11
CA PHE A 117 26.37 -5.18 27.47
C PHE A 117 27.78 -5.19 28.08
N ARG A 118 28.18 -4.07 28.68
CA ARG A 118 29.51 -3.86 29.27
C ARG A 118 29.41 -3.59 30.78
N PRO A 119 29.32 -4.64 31.62
CA PRO A 119 29.08 -4.50 33.06
C PRO A 119 30.17 -3.69 33.77
N GLY A 120 31.42 -3.73 33.30
CA GLY A 120 32.52 -2.96 33.87
C GLY A 120 32.38 -1.43 33.78
N LEU A 121 31.39 -0.92 33.04
CA LEU A 121 31.07 0.51 33.00
C LEU A 121 30.11 0.96 34.10
N ILE A 122 29.59 0.03 34.92
CA ILE A 122 28.80 0.38 36.11
C ILE A 122 29.77 0.75 37.24
N PRO A 123 29.73 1.98 37.77
CA PRO A 123 30.64 2.39 38.84
C PRO A 123 30.49 1.51 40.09
N ASN A 124 31.61 1.15 40.72
CA ASN A 124 31.63 0.38 41.98
C ASN A 124 30.89 -0.97 41.94
N PHE A 125 30.67 -1.51 40.74
CA PHE A 125 30.04 -2.82 40.55
C PHE A 125 31.11 -3.91 40.55
N SER A 126 31.19 -4.67 41.64
CA SER A 126 32.09 -5.82 41.75
C SER A 126 31.37 -7.10 41.31
N HIS A 127 31.82 -7.70 40.21
CA HIS A 127 31.41 -9.02 39.73
C HIS A 127 32.64 -9.82 39.28
N SER A 128 32.50 -11.15 39.23
CA SER A 128 33.58 -12.08 38.86
C SER A 128 34.08 -11.93 37.41
N THR A 129 33.31 -11.29 36.53
CA THR A 129 33.66 -11.09 35.11
C THR A 129 33.27 -9.69 34.65
N ASN A 130 34.25 -8.86 34.26
CA ASN A 130 34.03 -7.56 33.63
C ASN A 130 33.96 -7.64 32.09
N GLU A 131 33.92 -8.85 31.54
CA GLU A 131 33.86 -9.07 30.11
C GLU A 131 32.53 -8.57 29.51
N SER A 132 32.61 -8.08 28.28
CA SER A 132 31.42 -7.66 27.54
C SER A 132 30.65 -8.89 27.09
N VAL A 133 29.33 -8.88 27.30
CA VAL A 133 28.46 -9.99 26.90
C VAL A 133 27.60 -9.52 25.73
N ALA A 134 27.40 -10.37 24.73
CA ALA A 134 26.60 -10.03 23.56
C ALA A 134 25.47 -11.04 23.32
N SER A 135 24.40 -10.56 22.71
CA SER A 135 23.30 -11.38 22.22
C SER A 135 22.94 -10.96 20.80
N VAL A 136 22.68 -11.94 19.94
CA VAL A 136 22.23 -11.71 18.57
C VAL A 136 20.77 -12.12 18.45
N TYR A 137 19.97 -11.28 17.81
CA TYR A 137 18.57 -11.53 17.51
C TYR A 137 18.29 -11.26 16.04
N ARG A 138 17.65 -12.20 15.38
CA ARG A 138 17.10 -12.00 14.03
C ARG A 138 15.60 -11.88 14.17
N LEU A 139 15.03 -10.75 13.75
CA LEU A 139 13.58 -10.66 13.63
C LEU A 139 13.17 -11.59 12.49
N PRO A 140 12.25 -12.57 12.70
CA PRO A 140 11.82 -13.46 11.64
C PRO A 140 11.34 -12.69 10.41
N ASP A 141 11.52 -13.28 9.23
CA ASP A 141 10.90 -12.76 8.02
C ASP A 141 9.38 -12.72 8.21
N ARG A 142 8.71 -11.72 7.64
CA ARG A 142 7.25 -11.74 7.61
C ARG A 142 6.82 -13.01 6.85
N PRO A 143 5.80 -13.75 7.33
CA PRO A 143 5.25 -14.85 6.54
C PRO A 143 4.90 -14.32 5.15
N ALA A 144 5.23 -15.07 4.10
CA ALA A 144 4.90 -14.70 2.73
C ALA A 144 3.38 -14.56 2.61
N THR A 145 2.90 -13.33 2.63
CA THR A 145 1.53 -13.01 2.26
C THR A 145 1.40 -13.24 0.76
N THR A 146 0.20 -13.59 0.30
CA THR A 146 -0.10 -13.61 -1.14
C THR A 146 0.34 -12.28 -1.75
N PRO A 147 1.22 -12.28 -2.77
CA PRO A 147 1.70 -11.03 -3.36
C PRO A 147 0.55 -10.15 -3.83
N THR A 148 0.64 -8.85 -3.56
CA THR A 148 -0.34 -7.89 -4.04
C THR A 148 -0.34 -7.87 -5.57
N PHE A 149 -1.52 -7.86 -6.18
CA PHE A 149 -1.68 -7.77 -7.63
C PHE A 149 -2.72 -6.70 -8.00
N VAL A 150 -2.63 -6.22 -9.23
CA VAL A 150 -3.62 -5.31 -9.80
C VAL A 150 -4.89 -6.11 -10.07
N ALA A 151 -5.92 -5.89 -9.26
CA ALA A 151 -7.17 -6.62 -9.33
C ALA A 151 -8.01 -6.20 -10.54
N GLN A 152 -8.03 -4.89 -10.84
CA GLN A 152 -8.73 -4.36 -12.02
C GLN A 152 -8.33 -2.91 -12.31
N VAL A 153 -8.39 -2.51 -13.57
CA VAL A 153 -8.32 -1.10 -13.98
C VAL A 153 -9.61 -0.71 -14.69
N TYR A 154 -10.20 0.41 -14.26
CA TYR A 154 -11.35 1.03 -14.92
C TYR A 154 -10.95 2.35 -15.60
N PRO A 155 -11.53 2.69 -16.76
CA PRO A 155 -12.58 1.96 -17.49
C PRO A 155 -12.14 0.58 -17.96
N SER A 156 -13.03 -0.41 -17.93
CA SER A 156 -12.65 -1.79 -18.25
C SER A 156 -12.57 -2.05 -19.76
N GLY A 157 -13.26 -1.22 -20.57
CA GLY A 157 -13.24 -1.31 -22.03
C GLY A 157 -11.87 -1.05 -22.67
N ASP A 158 -11.75 -1.51 -23.92
CA ASP A 158 -10.53 -1.36 -24.74
C ASP A 158 -10.56 -0.12 -25.63
N ALA A 159 -11.59 0.73 -25.47
CA ALA A 159 -11.73 2.02 -26.14
C ALA A 159 -12.21 3.06 -25.13
N VAL A 160 -11.60 4.25 -25.16
CA VAL A 160 -11.90 5.38 -24.28
C VAL A 160 -11.96 6.67 -25.11
N PRO A 161 -12.73 7.70 -24.71
CA PRO A 161 -12.74 8.96 -25.45
C PRO A 161 -11.42 9.71 -25.24
N GLU A 162 -11.05 10.56 -26.21
CA GLU A 162 -9.86 11.44 -26.14
C GLU A 162 -9.84 12.31 -24.87
N ASN A 163 -11.00 12.75 -24.41
CA ASN A 163 -11.18 13.52 -23.19
C ASN A 163 -11.51 12.66 -21.95
N LEU A 164 -10.98 11.43 -21.87
CA LEU A 164 -11.05 10.59 -20.67
C LEU A 164 -10.50 11.35 -19.45
N LEU A 165 -11.24 11.36 -18.34
CA LEU A 165 -10.83 12.13 -17.17
C LEU A 165 -9.90 11.36 -16.21
N LYS A 166 -10.16 10.08 -15.98
CA LYS A 166 -9.52 9.33 -14.89
C LYS A 166 -9.56 7.83 -15.09
N PHE A 167 -8.61 7.16 -14.45
CA PHE A 167 -8.60 5.72 -14.21
C PHE A 167 -8.88 5.43 -12.72
N TYR A 168 -9.45 4.25 -12.45
CA TYR A 168 -9.43 3.65 -11.12
C TYR A 168 -8.56 2.41 -11.14
N LEU A 169 -7.50 2.40 -10.35
CA LEU A 169 -6.58 1.26 -10.22
C LEU A 169 -6.93 0.51 -8.93
N HIS A 170 -7.43 -0.71 -9.04
CA HIS A 170 -7.78 -1.55 -7.90
C HIS A 170 -6.68 -2.58 -7.65
N PHE A 171 -6.31 -2.76 -6.38
CA PHE A 171 -5.30 -3.70 -5.92
C PHE A 171 -5.92 -4.72 -4.97
N SER A 172 -5.35 -5.92 -4.93
CA SER A 172 -5.82 -7.01 -4.07
C SER A 172 -5.54 -6.78 -2.57
N ALA A 173 -4.66 -5.83 -2.23
CA ALA A 173 -4.27 -5.49 -0.86
C ALA A 173 -3.80 -4.02 -0.78
N PRO A 174 -3.69 -3.43 0.42
CA PRO A 174 -3.31 -2.03 0.61
C PRO A 174 -1.91 -1.69 0.07
N MET A 175 -1.81 -0.66 -0.77
CA MET A 175 -0.55 -0.20 -1.39
C MET A 175 0.23 0.79 -0.51
N SER A 176 1.53 0.99 -0.80
CA SER A 176 2.29 2.07 -0.16
C SER A 176 1.86 3.45 -0.68
N ARG A 177 1.95 4.46 0.18
CA ARG A 177 1.75 5.88 -0.18
C ARG A 177 3.05 6.52 -0.65
N GLY A 178 2.94 7.55 -1.46
CA GLY A 178 4.05 8.35 -1.95
C GLY A 178 4.59 7.78 -3.26
N HIS A 179 5.06 8.68 -4.13
CA HIS A 179 5.80 8.33 -5.34
C HIS A 179 5.03 7.45 -6.33
N ILE A 180 3.69 7.56 -6.38
CA ILE A 180 2.90 6.73 -7.31
C ILE A 180 3.26 6.96 -8.78
N TYR A 181 3.66 8.17 -9.16
CA TYR A 181 3.99 8.52 -10.54
C TYR A 181 5.31 7.89 -11.03
N ASP A 182 6.18 7.48 -10.10
CA ASP A 182 7.42 6.75 -10.41
C ASP A 182 7.13 5.32 -10.90
N HIS A 183 5.89 4.84 -10.77
CA HIS A 183 5.49 3.45 -11.04
C HIS A 183 4.35 3.33 -12.06
N ILE A 184 3.84 4.45 -12.56
CA ILE A 184 2.69 4.50 -13.46
C ILE A 184 3.10 5.22 -14.73
N HIS A 185 3.12 4.48 -15.84
CA HIS A 185 3.58 5.00 -17.12
C HIS A 185 2.50 4.84 -18.17
N LEU A 186 2.48 5.77 -19.12
CA LEU A 186 1.63 5.67 -20.30
C LEU A 186 2.53 5.64 -21.54
N PHE A 187 2.38 4.60 -22.36
CA PHE A 187 3.12 4.49 -23.62
C PHE A 187 2.19 4.64 -24.81
N GLY A 188 2.60 5.38 -25.83
CA GLY A 188 1.93 5.44 -27.13
C GLY A 188 2.20 4.21 -28.00
N ASP A 189 1.59 4.19 -29.18
CA ASP A 189 1.65 3.13 -30.19
C ASP A 189 3.06 2.72 -30.63
N ALA A 190 4.00 3.67 -30.70
CA ALA A 190 5.39 3.44 -31.05
C ALA A 190 6.26 2.98 -29.86
N GLY A 191 5.66 2.70 -28.69
CA GLY A 191 6.39 2.39 -27.46
C GLY A 191 7.09 3.59 -26.82
N ARG A 192 6.77 4.81 -27.28
CA ARG A 192 7.26 6.06 -26.69
C ARG A 192 6.46 6.36 -25.44
N GLU A 193 7.15 6.63 -24.33
CA GLU A 193 6.51 7.11 -23.11
C GLU A 193 5.90 8.50 -23.33
N ILE A 194 4.68 8.68 -22.85
CA ILE A 194 3.99 9.97 -22.85
C ILE A 194 4.48 10.73 -21.63
N GLU A 195 5.08 11.89 -21.87
CA GLU A 195 5.55 12.78 -20.82
C GLU A 195 4.36 13.41 -20.08
N LEU A 196 4.42 13.37 -18.74
CA LEU A 196 3.46 13.97 -17.79
C LEU A 196 1.99 13.81 -18.25
N PRO A 197 1.49 12.57 -18.40
CA PRO A 197 0.13 12.34 -18.88
C PRO A 197 -0.92 12.52 -17.78
N PHE A 198 -0.50 12.43 -16.51
CA PHE A 198 -1.35 12.45 -15.32
C PHE A 198 -1.20 13.75 -14.54
N LEU A 199 -2.26 14.10 -13.79
CA LEU A 199 -2.20 15.21 -12.86
C LEU A 199 -1.39 14.81 -11.62
N GLU A 200 -0.15 15.26 -11.52
CA GLU A 200 0.69 15.04 -10.36
C GLU A 200 0.32 15.98 -9.21
N ILE A 201 -0.11 15.40 -8.08
CA ILE A 201 -0.45 16.11 -6.85
C ILE A 201 0.20 15.42 -5.64
N ASP A 202 0.55 16.22 -4.63
CA ASP A 202 1.14 15.73 -3.38
C ASP A 202 0.16 14.83 -2.60
N GLU A 203 -1.14 15.16 -2.64
CA GLU A 203 -2.21 14.38 -1.99
C GLU A 203 -2.78 13.32 -2.94
N GLU A 204 -2.16 12.15 -2.97
CA GLU A 204 -2.62 11.00 -3.74
C GLU A 204 -4.06 10.56 -3.38
N LEU A 205 -4.87 10.27 -4.41
CA LEU A 205 -6.31 10.05 -4.26
C LEU A 205 -6.68 8.58 -4.02
N TRP A 206 -6.18 8.04 -2.93
CA TRP A 206 -6.52 6.71 -2.45
C TRP A 206 -7.88 6.66 -1.75
N ASN A 207 -8.55 5.50 -1.81
CA ASN A 207 -9.58 5.19 -0.82
C ASN A 207 -8.97 4.97 0.57
N ALA A 208 -9.82 4.95 1.60
CA ALA A 208 -9.40 4.78 2.99
C ALA A 208 -8.58 3.49 3.21
N GLU A 209 -8.93 2.41 2.50
CA GLU A 209 -8.26 1.11 2.59
C GLU A 209 -6.96 1.01 1.79
N MET A 210 -6.56 2.05 1.03
CA MET A 210 -5.37 2.04 0.17
C MET A 210 -5.37 0.95 -0.92
N THR A 211 -6.55 0.48 -1.32
CA THR A 211 -6.76 -0.58 -2.32
C THR A 211 -7.29 -0.07 -3.66
N ARG A 212 -7.64 1.22 -3.75
CA ARG A 212 -8.09 1.87 -4.98
C ARG A 212 -7.47 3.26 -5.09
N LEU A 213 -6.66 3.46 -6.13
CA LEU A 213 -6.17 4.77 -6.53
C LEU A 213 -7.08 5.38 -7.61
N THR A 214 -7.43 6.65 -7.45
CA THR A 214 -8.02 7.46 -8.53
C THR A 214 -6.90 8.24 -9.23
N LEU A 215 -6.63 7.91 -10.49
CA LEU A 215 -5.56 8.52 -11.28
C LEU A 215 -6.18 9.45 -12.32
N PHE A 216 -6.00 10.76 -12.18
CA PHE A 216 -6.49 11.73 -13.15
C PHE A 216 -5.53 11.86 -14.34
N ILE A 217 -6.07 11.89 -15.56
CA ILE A 217 -5.36 12.48 -16.70
C ILE A 217 -5.23 13.98 -16.44
N ASP A 218 -4.10 14.59 -16.77
CA ASP A 218 -3.88 16.02 -16.54
C ASP A 218 -4.99 16.87 -17.20
N PRO A 219 -5.84 17.56 -16.41
CA PRO A 219 -6.91 18.40 -16.95
C PRO A 219 -6.40 19.55 -17.84
N GLY A 220 -5.17 20.03 -17.60
CA GLY A 220 -4.51 21.05 -18.41
C GLY A 220 -4.19 20.59 -19.83
N ARG A 221 -4.20 19.27 -20.07
CA ARG A 221 -4.01 18.62 -21.37
C ARG A 221 -5.30 18.05 -21.96
N ILE A 222 -6.44 18.32 -21.33
CA ILE A 222 -7.78 17.96 -21.81
C ILE A 222 -8.53 19.21 -22.25
N LYS A 223 -8.55 20.25 -21.39
CA LYS A 223 -9.35 21.46 -21.64
C LYS A 223 -8.72 22.38 -22.69
N ARG A 224 -9.52 22.78 -23.67
CA ARG A 224 -9.15 23.82 -24.65
C ARG A 224 -8.88 25.17 -23.98
N GLY A 225 -7.86 25.89 -24.48
CA GLY A 225 -7.51 27.24 -24.01
C GLY A 225 -6.72 27.29 -22.70
N VAL A 226 -6.05 26.19 -22.33
CA VAL A 226 -5.12 26.11 -21.20
C VAL A 226 -3.73 25.80 -21.75
N ARG A 227 -2.71 26.52 -21.26
CA ARG A 227 -1.32 26.50 -21.79
C ARG A 227 -0.70 25.11 -22.03
N PRO A 228 -0.86 24.10 -21.15
CA PRO A 228 -0.21 22.80 -21.34
C PRO A 228 -0.69 22.05 -22.60
N LEU A 229 -1.97 22.16 -22.97
CA LEU A 229 -2.48 21.56 -24.21
C LEU A 229 -1.84 22.21 -25.45
N GLU A 230 -1.53 23.50 -25.39
CA GLU A 230 -0.94 24.26 -26.51
C GLU A 230 0.58 24.03 -26.64
N GLU A 231 1.26 23.79 -25.52
CA GLU A 231 2.73 23.63 -25.47
C GLU A 231 3.19 22.17 -25.62
N ILE A 232 2.43 21.21 -25.11
CA ILE A 232 2.81 19.78 -25.03
C ILE A 232 1.87 18.89 -25.87
N GLY A 233 0.64 19.34 -26.14
CA GLY A 233 -0.40 18.54 -26.80
C GLY A 233 -1.20 17.67 -25.82
N PRO A 234 -2.28 17.00 -26.27
CA PRO A 234 -3.16 16.24 -25.38
C PRO A 234 -2.49 14.95 -24.89
N SER A 235 -2.87 14.46 -23.70
CA SER A 235 -2.35 13.20 -23.16
C SER A 235 -2.77 11.98 -23.98
N LEU A 236 -3.91 12.08 -24.66
CA LEU A 236 -4.50 11.06 -25.52
C LEU A 236 -4.93 11.71 -26.84
N GLU A 237 -4.77 11.01 -27.96
CA GLU A 237 -5.17 11.49 -29.29
C GLU A 237 -6.06 10.47 -29.98
N ALA A 238 -7.21 10.92 -30.50
CA ALA A 238 -8.14 10.05 -31.23
C ALA A 238 -7.46 9.32 -32.40
N GLY A 239 -7.83 8.04 -32.56
CA GLY A 239 -7.28 7.15 -33.58
C GLY A 239 -5.96 6.46 -33.18
N LYS A 240 -5.34 6.83 -32.06
CA LYS A 240 -4.13 6.17 -31.55
C LYS A 240 -4.45 5.09 -30.53
N SER A 241 -3.43 4.28 -30.21
CA SER A 241 -3.47 3.27 -29.15
C SER A 241 -2.43 3.58 -28.09
N TYR A 242 -2.76 3.28 -26.83
CA TYR A 242 -1.89 3.51 -25.69
C TYR A 242 -1.86 2.29 -24.78
N THR A 243 -0.79 2.18 -23.98
CA THR A 243 -0.66 1.15 -22.94
C THR A 243 -0.35 1.82 -21.60
N LEU A 244 -1.27 1.68 -20.65
CA LEU A 244 -1.03 2.01 -19.23
C LEU A 244 -0.24 0.87 -18.60
N VAL A 245 0.87 1.20 -17.97
CA VAL A 245 1.78 0.24 -17.32
C VAL A 245 1.88 0.57 -15.83
N LEU A 246 1.66 -0.44 -14.98
CA LEU A 246 1.91 -0.37 -13.55
C LEU A 246 3.09 -1.30 -13.23
N GLU A 247 4.19 -0.74 -12.75
CA GLU A 247 5.44 -1.47 -12.59
C GLU A 247 5.39 -2.50 -11.45
N ARG A 248 6.16 -3.59 -11.59
CA ARG A 248 6.24 -4.63 -10.57
C ARG A 248 6.89 -4.08 -9.29
N GLU A 249 7.80 -3.14 -9.47
CA GLU A 249 8.63 -2.50 -8.46
C GLU A 249 7.80 -1.67 -7.46
N TRP A 250 6.55 -1.35 -7.80
CA TRP A 250 5.63 -0.67 -6.91
C TRP A 250 5.32 -1.55 -5.70
N ARG A 251 5.53 -0.98 -4.51
CA ARG A 251 5.41 -1.71 -3.24
C ARG A 251 4.02 -1.60 -2.64
N ASP A 252 3.62 -2.65 -1.95
CA ASP A 252 2.48 -2.61 -1.06
C ASP A 252 2.83 -2.00 0.31
N SER A 253 1.81 -1.80 1.15
CA SER A 253 1.96 -1.30 2.51
C SER A 253 2.84 -2.17 3.42
N ALA A 254 3.06 -3.44 3.07
CA ALA A 254 3.96 -4.35 3.75
C ALA A 254 5.40 -4.28 3.20
N GLY A 255 5.63 -3.47 2.17
CA GLY A 255 6.92 -3.28 1.49
C GLY A 255 7.20 -4.33 0.41
N GLN A 256 6.26 -5.20 0.08
CA GLN A 256 6.42 -6.24 -0.95
C GLN A 256 6.14 -5.68 -2.33
N LEU A 257 6.86 -6.17 -3.34
CA LEU A 257 6.60 -5.81 -4.74
C LEU A 257 5.23 -6.33 -5.20
N LEU A 258 4.66 -5.71 -6.21
CA LEU A 258 3.56 -6.31 -6.94
C LEU A 258 3.97 -7.68 -7.51
N LYS A 259 2.99 -8.55 -7.70
CA LYS A 259 3.16 -9.89 -8.27
C LYS A 259 3.89 -9.85 -9.62
N GLU A 260 3.50 -8.92 -10.47
CA GLU A 260 4.01 -8.72 -11.83
C GLU A 260 3.68 -7.31 -12.34
N THR A 261 4.36 -6.87 -13.41
CA THR A 261 4.00 -5.64 -14.13
C THR A 261 2.64 -5.82 -14.78
N TYR A 262 1.72 -4.89 -14.53
CA TYR A 262 0.41 -4.88 -15.18
C TYR A 262 0.43 -3.99 -16.42
N LYS A 263 -0.25 -4.43 -17.48
CA LYS A 263 -0.41 -3.66 -18.72
C LYS A 263 -1.86 -3.64 -19.17
N LYS A 264 -2.40 -2.45 -19.45
CA LYS A 264 -3.70 -2.28 -20.11
C LYS A 264 -3.52 -1.48 -21.40
N THR A 265 -3.81 -2.13 -22.52
CA THR A 265 -3.81 -1.49 -23.85
C THR A 265 -5.23 -1.06 -24.22
N PHE A 266 -5.39 0.13 -24.79
CA PHE A 266 -6.67 0.66 -25.24
C PHE A 266 -6.50 1.58 -26.44
N ARG A 267 -7.57 1.75 -27.21
CA ARG A 267 -7.68 2.72 -28.31
C ARG A 267 -8.38 3.98 -27.85
N VAL A 268 -8.09 5.09 -28.52
CA VAL A 268 -8.71 6.38 -28.23
C VAL A 268 -9.70 6.73 -29.32
N ASP A 269 -10.97 6.85 -28.93
CA ASP A 269 -12.05 7.33 -29.78
C ASP A 269 -12.10 8.88 -29.76
N PRO A 270 -12.81 9.53 -30.70
CA PRO A 270 -13.05 10.97 -30.65
C PRO A 270 -13.60 11.43 -29.28
N PRO A 271 -13.36 12.69 -28.88
CA PRO A 271 -13.85 13.20 -27.60
C PRO A 271 -15.37 13.12 -27.51
N ASP A 272 -15.89 12.71 -26.35
CA ASP A 272 -17.33 12.72 -26.08
C ASP A 272 -17.72 13.98 -25.31
N ARG A 273 -18.54 14.81 -25.95
CA ARG A 273 -19.06 16.07 -25.41
C ARG A 273 -20.57 16.05 -25.23
N ASN A 274 -21.22 14.91 -25.45
CA ASN A 274 -22.67 14.83 -25.39
C ASN A 274 -23.10 14.61 -23.94
N ALA A 275 -23.97 15.49 -23.44
CA ALA A 275 -24.59 15.30 -22.13
C ALA A 275 -25.30 13.93 -22.05
N LEU A 276 -25.37 13.38 -20.84
CA LEU A 276 -26.13 12.18 -20.58
C LEU A 276 -27.63 12.45 -20.77
N ASP A 277 -28.28 11.54 -21.49
CA ASP A 277 -29.72 11.57 -21.77
C ASP A 277 -30.39 10.30 -21.20
N PRO A 278 -31.02 10.39 -20.02
CA PRO A 278 -31.71 9.27 -19.40
C PRO A 278 -32.85 8.68 -20.24
N ALA A 279 -33.41 9.42 -21.21
CA ALA A 279 -34.45 8.89 -22.09
C ALA A 279 -33.93 7.78 -23.03
N LYS A 280 -32.60 7.68 -23.20
CA LYS A 280 -31.95 6.62 -23.98
C LYS A 280 -31.59 5.39 -23.14
N TRP A 281 -31.88 5.39 -21.84
CA TRP A 281 -31.58 4.27 -20.97
C TRP A 281 -32.76 3.32 -20.89
N THR A 282 -32.48 2.02 -20.73
CA THR A 282 -33.52 0.99 -20.61
C THR A 282 -33.39 0.25 -19.30
N VAL A 283 -34.52 0.02 -18.63
CA VAL A 283 -34.58 -0.75 -17.39
C VAL A 283 -35.22 -2.10 -17.67
N THR A 284 -34.55 -3.19 -17.31
CA THR A 284 -35.12 -4.54 -17.27
C THR A 284 -35.62 -4.83 -15.87
N SER A 285 -36.94 -4.98 -15.75
CA SER A 285 -37.59 -5.27 -14.47
C SER A 285 -37.39 -6.73 -14.05
N PRO A 286 -37.12 -6.98 -12.76
CA PRO A 286 -37.00 -8.34 -12.22
C PRO A 286 -38.37 -8.95 -11.89
N LYS A 287 -38.44 -10.28 -11.76
CA LYS A 287 -39.67 -10.97 -11.34
C LYS A 287 -39.96 -10.78 -9.84
N PRO A 288 -41.21 -10.46 -9.45
CA PRO A 288 -41.62 -10.39 -8.05
C PRO A 288 -41.33 -11.70 -7.30
N GLY A 289 -40.97 -11.58 -6.01
CA GLY A 289 -40.66 -12.72 -5.14
C GLY A 289 -39.31 -13.40 -5.40
N THR A 290 -38.59 -13.01 -6.44
CA THR A 290 -37.29 -13.59 -6.81
C THR A 290 -36.13 -12.67 -6.42
N ARG A 291 -34.89 -13.16 -6.53
CA ARG A 291 -33.68 -12.33 -6.47
C ARG A 291 -33.09 -12.06 -7.85
N GLU A 292 -33.90 -12.16 -8.91
CA GLU A 292 -33.46 -11.80 -10.26
C GLU A 292 -32.94 -10.34 -10.28
N PRO A 293 -31.89 -10.05 -11.05
CA PRO A 293 -31.32 -8.71 -11.06
C PRO A 293 -32.25 -7.69 -11.71
N LEU A 294 -32.26 -6.47 -11.17
CA LEU A 294 -32.67 -5.29 -11.91
C LEU A 294 -31.47 -4.82 -12.75
N VAL A 295 -31.70 -4.56 -14.04
CA VAL A 295 -30.63 -4.11 -14.95
C VAL A 295 -30.99 -2.75 -15.54
N LEU A 296 -30.12 -1.76 -15.35
CA LEU A 296 -30.17 -0.47 -16.02
C LEU A 296 -29.08 -0.45 -17.10
N LYS A 297 -29.48 -0.38 -18.37
CA LYS A 297 -28.58 -0.27 -19.51
C LYS A 297 -28.44 1.18 -19.95
N PHE A 298 -27.20 1.66 -19.97
CA PHE A 298 -26.83 2.99 -20.44
C PHE A 298 -26.58 2.99 -21.94
N SER A 299 -26.64 4.17 -22.55
CA SER A 299 -26.27 4.38 -23.95
C SER A 299 -24.76 4.41 -24.19
N LYS A 300 -23.97 4.65 -23.14
CA LYS A 300 -22.50 4.79 -23.17
C LYS A 300 -21.87 4.30 -21.85
N PRO A 301 -20.55 4.05 -21.79
CA PRO A 301 -19.87 3.65 -20.56
C PRO A 301 -19.95 4.76 -19.51
N MET A 302 -20.23 4.39 -18.27
CA MET A 302 -20.36 5.32 -17.15
C MET A 302 -19.11 5.31 -16.27
N ASP A 303 -18.91 6.37 -15.49
CA ASP A 303 -17.90 6.35 -14.44
C ASP A 303 -18.16 5.23 -13.43
N HIS A 304 -17.19 4.35 -13.25
CA HIS A 304 -17.34 3.13 -12.45
C HIS A 304 -17.70 3.42 -10.99
N ALA A 305 -16.96 4.32 -10.33
CA ALA A 305 -17.14 4.57 -8.90
C ALA A 305 -18.42 5.39 -8.62
N LEU A 306 -18.75 6.34 -9.48
CA LEU A 306 -19.96 7.15 -9.36
C LEU A 306 -21.21 6.31 -9.62
N ALA A 307 -21.23 5.49 -10.69
CA ALA A 307 -22.39 4.64 -10.99
C ALA A 307 -22.71 3.66 -9.86
N GLN A 308 -21.71 3.19 -9.10
CA GLN A 308 -21.95 2.38 -7.89
C GLN A 308 -22.54 3.19 -6.73
N ARG A 309 -22.17 4.47 -6.61
CA ARG A 309 -22.49 5.29 -5.45
C ARG A 309 -23.81 6.05 -5.58
N VAL A 310 -24.14 6.53 -6.78
CA VAL A 310 -25.19 7.55 -6.97
C VAL A 310 -26.46 7.02 -7.66
N ILE A 311 -26.53 5.71 -7.90
CA ILE A 311 -27.70 5.01 -8.41
C ILE A 311 -28.25 4.13 -7.28
N GLN A 312 -29.53 4.30 -6.97
CA GLN A 312 -30.21 3.60 -5.88
C GLN A 312 -31.52 2.99 -6.36
N VAL A 313 -31.95 1.92 -5.71
CA VAL A 313 -33.30 1.38 -5.88
C VAL A 313 -34.12 1.74 -4.63
N THR A 314 -35.24 2.40 -4.82
CA THR A 314 -36.16 2.74 -3.73
C THR A 314 -37.51 2.11 -3.96
N ARG A 315 -38.22 1.84 -2.87
CA ARG A 315 -39.60 1.38 -2.83
C ARG A 315 -40.45 2.45 -2.16
N GLU A 316 -41.62 2.72 -2.74
CA GLU A 316 -42.58 3.71 -2.21
C GLU A 316 -41.94 5.09 -1.94
N ASN A 317 -40.91 5.46 -2.72
CA ASN A 317 -40.14 6.70 -2.67
C ASN A 317 -39.37 7.00 -1.38
N VAL A 318 -39.24 6.04 -0.46
CA VAL A 318 -38.59 6.28 0.85
C VAL A 318 -37.72 5.11 1.32
N GLU A 319 -38.10 3.86 1.05
CA GLU A 319 -37.38 2.69 1.53
C GLU A 319 -36.29 2.29 0.51
N GLU A 320 -35.01 2.49 0.84
CA GLU A 320 -33.90 1.98 0.03
C GLU A 320 -33.90 0.44 0.05
N VAL A 321 -33.88 -0.17 -1.13
CA VAL A 321 -33.73 -1.63 -1.26
C VAL A 321 -32.25 -1.97 -1.11
N LYS A 322 -31.93 -2.83 -0.14
CA LYS A 322 -30.57 -3.34 0.06
C LYS A 322 -30.23 -4.44 -0.94
N GLY A 323 -29.01 -4.39 -1.45
CA GLY A 323 -28.52 -5.32 -2.44
C GLY A 323 -27.09 -5.03 -2.86
N ARG A 324 -26.62 -5.78 -3.83
CA ARG A 324 -25.28 -5.69 -4.38
C ARG A 324 -25.33 -5.10 -5.77
N ILE A 325 -24.39 -4.20 -6.02
CA ILE A 325 -24.24 -3.49 -7.30
C ILE A 325 -23.02 -4.04 -8.02
N SER A 326 -23.14 -4.22 -9.33
CA SER A 326 -22.01 -4.46 -10.22
C SER A 326 -22.19 -3.69 -11.52
N LEU A 327 -21.09 -3.31 -12.15
CA LEU A 327 -21.09 -2.82 -13.52
C LEU A 327 -20.55 -3.90 -14.46
N THR A 328 -21.23 -4.09 -15.58
CA THR A 328 -20.89 -5.07 -16.61
C THR A 328 -20.94 -4.39 -17.98
N ASP A 329 -20.57 -5.12 -19.04
CA ASP A 329 -20.60 -4.60 -20.42
C ASP A 329 -19.79 -3.31 -20.56
N HIS A 330 -18.57 -3.30 -20.02
CA HIS A 330 -17.68 -2.13 -20.00
C HIS A 330 -18.36 -0.89 -19.43
N GLU A 331 -18.93 -1.03 -18.23
CA GLU A 331 -19.67 0.02 -17.52
C GLU A 331 -20.91 0.56 -18.26
N ARG A 332 -21.43 -0.16 -19.27
CA ARG A 332 -22.70 0.18 -19.96
C ARG A 332 -23.92 -0.46 -19.31
N GLN A 333 -23.73 -1.37 -18.36
CA GLN A 333 -24.82 -2.00 -17.63
C GLN A 333 -24.57 -1.93 -16.13
N TRP A 334 -25.52 -1.32 -15.43
CA TRP A 334 -25.59 -1.33 -13.98
C TRP A 334 -26.57 -2.42 -13.55
N VAL A 335 -26.07 -3.35 -12.73
CA VAL A 335 -26.80 -4.55 -12.31
C VAL A 335 -26.95 -4.52 -10.80
N PHE A 336 -28.20 -4.63 -10.33
CA PHE A 336 -28.53 -4.68 -8.92
C PHE A 336 -29.22 -5.98 -8.56
N VAL A 337 -28.60 -6.73 -7.65
CA VAL A 337 -29.15 -7.98 -7.09
C VAL A 337 -29.59 -7.71 -5.66
N PRO A 338 -30.88 -7.84 -5.32
CA PRO A 338 -31.34 -7.56 -3.97
C PRO A 338 -30.87 -8.64 -2.99
N ASP A 339 -30.70 -8.26 -1.72
CA ASP A 339 -30.32 -9.20 -0.66
C ASP A 339 -31.45 -10.20 -0.36
N SER A 340 -32.70 -9.76 -0.52
CA SER A 340 -33.91 -10.54 -0.36
C SER A 340 -34.77 -10.53 -1.63
N GLY A 341 -35.74 -11.43 -1.74
CA GLY A 341 -36.64 -11.45 -2.90
C GLY A 341 -37.41 -10.13 -3.07
N TRP A 342 -37.64 -9.71 -4.31
CA TRP A 342 -38.38 -8.48 -4.62
C TRP A 342 -39.77 -8.50 -3.99
N LYS A 343 -40.08 -7.50 -3.16
CA LYS A 343 -41.44 -7.27 -2.68
C LYS A 343 -42.34 -6.92 -3.87
N LEU A 344 -43.61 -7.31 -3.82
CA LEU A 344 -44.56 -6.88 -4.84
C LEU A 344 -44.81 -5.36 -4.72
N GLY A 345 -44.90 -4.68 -5.85
CA GLY A 345 -45.23 -3.25 -5.93
C GLY A 345 -44.20 -2.41 -6.69
N PRO A 346 -44.45 -1.08 -6.79
CA PRO A 346 -43.61 -0.18 -7.55
C PRO A 346 -42.25 0.02 -6.88
N HIS A 347 -41.20 -0.06 -7.70
CA HIS A 347 -39.83 0.28 -7.35
C HIS A 347 -39.36 1.37 -8.31
N GLN A 348 -38.45 2.22 -7.84
CA GLN A 348 -37.85 3.28 -8.64
C GLN A 348 -36.34 3.14 -8.66
N VAL A 349 -35.75 3.39 -9.82
CA VAL A 349 -34.31 3.60 -9.94
C VAL A 349 -34.06 5.10 -9.85
N VAL A 350 -33.42 5.53 -8.77
CA VAL A 350 -33.10 6.94 -8.51
C VAL A 350 -31.64 7.16 -8.89
N VAL A 351 -31.40 8.11 -9.80
CA VAL A 351 -30.06 8.45 -10.28
C VAL A 351 -29.77 9.90 -9.93
N ALA A 352 -28.73 10.14 -9.13
CA ALA A 352 -28.34 11.51 -8.81
C ALA A 352 -27.76 12.21 -10.05
N ARG A 353 -27.98 13.52 -10.17
CA ARG A 353 -27.48 14.32 -11.31
C ARG A 353 -25.96 14.43 -11.37
N THR A 354 -25.27 14.07 -10.30
CA THR A 354 -23.80 13.99 -10.21
C THR A 354 -23.22 12.73 -10.88
N ILE A 355 -24.06 11.87 -11.47
CA ILE A 355 -23.57 10.80 -12.35
C ILE A 355 -22.80 11.38 -13.54
N GLU A 356 -21.74 10.69 -13.95
CA GLU A 356 -20.84 11.10 -15.04
C GLU A 356 -20.57 9.93 -15.99
N ASP A 357 -20.30 10.23 -17.26
CA ASP A 357 -19.62 9.33 -18.18
C ASP A 357 -18.09 9.44 -18.06
N LEU A 358 -17.36 8.70 -18.89
CA LEU A 358 -15.90 8.68 -18.89
C LEU A 358 -15.25 10.05 -19.19
N ALA A 359 -15.97 10.92 -19.87
CA ALA A 359 -15.54 12.27 -20.24
C ALA A 359 -16.07 13.34 -19.27
N GLY A 360 -16.73 12.94 -18.19
CA GLY A 360 -17.28 13.83 -17.16
C GLY A 360 -18.60 14.50 -17.52
N ASN A 361 -19.28 14.10 -18.60
CA ASN A 361 -20.56 14.69 -18.95
C ASN A 361 -21.64 14.21 -17.96
N ASN A 362 -22.45 15.14 -17.48
CA ASN A 362 -23.56 14.87 -16.54
C ASN A 362 -24.92 14.85 -17.25
N ILE A 363 -25.98 14.55 -16.50
CA ILE A 363 -27.37 14.64 -16.99
C ILE A 363 -27.72 16.11 -17.29
N GLY A 364 -27.90 16.40 -18.58
CA GLY A 364 -28.29 17.71 -19.09
C GLY A 364 -27.20 18.78 -19.04
N LYS A 365 -25.93 18.43 -18.79
CA LYS A 365 -24.80 19.36 -18.80
C LYS A 365 -23.53 18.68 -19.35
N PRO A 366 -22.93 19.16 -20.45
CA PRO A 366 -21.64 18.67 -20.91
C PRO A 366 -20.51 19.13 -20.00
N PHE A 367 -19.40 18.39 -19.98
CA PHE A 367 -18.22 18.73 -19.17
C PHE A 367 -17.49 19.97 -19.70
N GLU A 368 -17.20 19.97 -21.01
CA GLU A 368 -16.72 21.14 -21.73
C GLU A 368 -17.89 21.92 -22.32
N VAL A 369 -17.87 23.24 -22.16
CA VAL A 369 -18.73 24.16 -22.92
C VAL A 369 -17.80 24.94 -23.84
N ASP A 370 -17.94 24.79 -25.17
CA ASP A 370 -17.21 25.63 -26.11
C ASP A 370 -17.67 27.09 -25.87
N LEU A 371 -16.80 27.91 -25.26
CA LEU A 371 -17.04 29.34 -24.98
C LEU A 371 -17.21 30.20 -26.25
N PHE A 372 -17.12 29.58 -27.44
CA PHE A 372 -17.21 30.23 -28.74
C PHE A 372 -18.58 30.07 -29.44
N GLU A 373 -19.53 29.31 -28.88
CA GLU A 373 -20.93 29.43 -29.31
C GLU A 373 -21.52 30.72 -28.71
N LYS A 374 -21.48 31.77 -29.53
CA LYS A 374 -21.96 33.12 -29.24
C LYS A 374 -23.29 33.13 -28.49
N VAL A 375 -23.30 33.96 -27.45
CA VAL A 375 -24.49 34.50 -26.81
C VAL A 375 -25.31 35.27 -27.86
N ASP A 376 -26.22 34.62 -28.56
CA ASP A 376 -27.37 35.29 -29.15
C ASP A 376 -28.40 35.54 -28.04
N LYS A 377 -28.11 36.56 -27.23
CA LYS A 377 -29.11 37.22 -26.40
C LYS A 377 -30.10 37.90 -27.32
N LYS A 378 -31.21 37.22 -27.65
CA LYS A 378 -32.52 37.86 -27.82
C LYS A 378 -33.63 36.80 -27.88
N LEU A 379 -34.32 36.65 -26.77
CA LEU A 379 -35.74 36.29 -26.78
C LEU A 379 -36.49 37.47 -26.15
N ILE A 380 -36.93 38.37 -27.01
CA ILE A 380 -38.08 39.22 -26.75
C ILE A 380 -39.28 38.36 -27.09
N THR A 381 -40.11 38.03 -26.12
CA THR A 381 -41.45 37.50 -26.38
C THR A 381 -42.45 38.41 -25.69
N SER A 382 -43.17 39.14 -26.53
CA SER A 382 -44.35 39.92 -26.20
C SER A 382 -45.49 39.00 -25.81
N ALA A 383 -46.26 39.40 -24.80
CA ALA A 383 -47.52 38.79 -24.44
C ALA A 383 -48.64 39.16 -25.42
N VAL A 384 -49.46 38.19 -25.79
CA VAL A 384 -50.93 38.30 -25.89
C VAL A 384 -51.52 37.01 -25.33
#